data_AF-A0A7C6WYU0-F1
#
_entry.id   AF-A0A7C6WYU0-F1
#
_cell.length_a   1.000
_cell.length_b   1.000
_cell.length_c   1.000
_cell.angle_alpha   90.00
_cell.angle_beta   90.00
_cell.angle_gamma   90.00
#
_symmetry.space_group_name_H-M   'P 1'
#
loop_
_entity.id
_entity.type
_entity.pdbx_description
1 polymer ?
#
loop_
_entity_poly.entity_id
_entity_poly.type
_entity_poly.pdbx_seq_one_letter_code
_entity_poly.pdbx_strand_id
1 'polypeptide(L)' 'MLGGYTGKLLKVDLSSGHIEPMELPEDVLRRYLGGCGLGAYLFGKFASPGDAPYAPHMPLMFLTGPLTGTPVLCSGRHS' A
#
# COMPACT_ATOMS: atom_id res chain seq x y z
N MET A 1 2.30 0.59 17.65
CA MET A 1 3.61 1.29 17.67
C MET A 1 3.84 1.93 16.29
N LEU A 2 3.77 3.26 16.18
CA LEU A 2 4.03 4.01 14.94
C LEU A 2 5.50 4.49 14.91
N GLY A 3 6.44 3.55 14.92
CA GLY A 3 7.84 3.83 14.61
C GLY A 3 8.12 3.49 13.16
N GLY A 4 8.15 4.49 12.27
CA GLY A 4 8.45 4.33 10.84
C GLY A 4 7.23 4.33 9.90
N TYR A 5 6.04 3.95 10.37
CA TYR A 5 4.81 4.05 9.57
C TYR A 5 4.11 5.39 9.78
N THR A 6 3.55 5.97 8.71
CA THR A 6 2.62 7.11 8.80
C THR A 6 1.20 6.68 9.19
N GLY A 7 0.89 5.39 9.07
CA GLY A 7 -0.41 4.79 9.41
C GLY A 7 -1.55 5.09 8.45
N LYS A 8 -1.27 5.80 7.35
CA LYS A 8 -2.29 6.24 6.37
C LYS A 8 -1.90 5.80 4.96
N LEU A 9 -2.89 5.32 4.21
CA LEU A 9 -2.85 5.20 2.77
C LEU A 9 -3.86 6.17 2.15
N LEU A 10 -3.60 6.60 0.92
CA LEU A 10 -4.60 7.30 0.12
C LEU A 10 -5.11 6.35 -0.94
N LYS A 11 -6.43 6.18 -1.01
CA LYS A 11 -7.11 5.49 -2.09
C LYS A 11 -7.71 6.53 -3.01
N VAL A 12 -7.33 6.45 -4.29
CA VAL A 12 -7.71 7.41 -5.32
C VAL A 12 -8.48 6.68 -6.40
N ASP A 13 -9.70 7.13 -6.68
CA ASP A 13 -10.45 6.71 -7.86
C ASP A 13 -10.11 7.65 -9.01
N LEU A 14 -9.43 7.13 -10.02
CA LEU A 14 -9.00 7.91 -11.18
C LEU A 14 -10.16 8.26 -12.13
N SER A 15 -11.30 7.56 -12.04
CA SER A 15 -12.48 7.84 -12.87
C SER A 15 -13.27 9.03 -12.36
N SER A 16 -13.42 9.15 -11.04
CA SER A 16 -14.17 10.23 -10.39
C SER A 16 -13.28 11.36 -9.83
N GLY A 17 -11.98 11.10 -9.65
CA GLY A 17 -11.06 11.99 -8.95
C GLY A 17 -11.24 11.98 -7.42
N HIS A 18 -12.05 11.08 -6.87
CA HIS A 18 -12.28 11.00 -5.43
C HIS A 18 -11.04 10.47 -4.69
N ILE A 19 -10.69 11.11 -3.58
CA ILE A 19 -9.54 10.75 -2.74
C ILE A 19 -10.04 10.48 -1.32
N GLU A 20 -9.79 9.29 -0.81
CA GLU A 20 -10.14 8.91 0.56
C GLU A 20 -8.92 8.40 1.33
N PRO A 21 -8.73 8.84 2.59
CA PRO A 21 -7.75 8.22 3.46
C PRO A 21 -8.25 6.83 3.91
N MET A 22 -7.37 5.84 3.80
CA MET A 22 -7.58 4.48 4.28
C MET A 22 -6.64 4.20 5.44
N GLU A 23 -7.18 3.73 6.56
CA GLU A 23 -6.39 3.29 7.70
C GLU A 23 -5.92 1.84 7.51
N LEU A 24 -4.69 1.56 7.95
CA LEU A 24 -4.14 0.21 7.96
C LEU A 24 -4.17 -0.37 9.36
N PRO A 25 -4.80 -1.54 9.56
CA PRO A 25 -4.75 -2.25 10.83
C PRO A 25 -3.30 -2.55 11.26
N GLU A 26 -2.99 -2.37 12.55
CA GLU A 26 -1.62 -2.56 13.06
C GLU A 26 -1.14 -4.02 12.87
N ASP A 27 -2.04 -5.00 12.97
CA ASP A 27 -1.72 -6.41 12.77
C ASP A 27 -1.28 -6.70 11.32
N VAL A 28 -1.88 -6.03 10.34
CA VAL A 28 -1.46 -6.11 8.93
C VAL A 28 -0.05 -5.53 8.77
N LEU A 29 0.21 -4.35 9.33
CA LEU A 29 1.55 -3.73 9.24
C LEU A 29 2.63 -4.61 9.89
N ARG A 30 2.31 -5.29 11.00
CA ARG A 30 3.23 -6.23 11.65
C ARG A 30 3.47 -7.50 10.83
N ARG A 31 2.44 -8.03 10.16
CA ARG A 31 2.54 -9.26 9.36
C ARG A 31 3.23 -9.06 8.02
N TYR A 32 2.97 -7.91 7.37
CA TYR A 32 3.34 -7.68 5.98
C TYR A 32 4.45 -6.62 5.80
N LEU A 33 4.89 -5.96 6.88
CA LEU A 33 6.00 -5.01 6.95
C LEU A 33 5.94 -3.77 6.04
N GLY A 34 5.10 -3.68 5.02
CA GLY A 34 5.11 -2.57 4.04
C GLY A 34 5.66 -2.98 2.67
N GLY A 35 5.85 -2.01 1.77
CA GLY A 35 6.38 -2.22 0.42
C GLY A 35 5.64 -3.34 -0.33
N CYS A 36 6.41 -4.24 -0.96
CA CYS A 36 5.85 -5.38 -1.71
C CYS A 36 5.03 -6.36 -0.85
N GLY A 37 5.35 -6.53 0.44
CA GLY A 37 4.59 -7.40 1.34
C GLY A 37 3.18 -6.86 1.60
N LEU A 38 3.07 -5.56 1.87
CA LEU A 38 1.78 -4.88 1.96
C LEU A 38 1.05 -4.87 0.61
N GLY A 39 1.79 -4.70 -0.49
CA GLY A 39 1.25 -4.78 -1.85
C GLY A 39 0.57 -6.12 -2.13
N ALA A 40 1.20 -7.24 -1.76
CA ALA A 40 0.60 -8.57 -1.90
C ALA A 40 -0.72 -8.72 -1.10
N TYR A 41 -0.76 -8.22 0.14
CA TYR A 41 -1.98 -8.24 0.96
C TYR A 41 -3.11 -7.41 0.33
N LEU A 42 -2.82 -6.19 -0.11
CA LEU A 42 -3.80 -5.31 -0.73
C LEU A 42 -4.25 -5.83 -2.10
N PHE A 43 -3.35 -6.40 -2.88
CA PHE A 43 -3.69 -7.03 -4.16
C PHE A 43 -4.71 -8.15 -3.95
N GLY A 44 -4.51 -9.03 -2.96
CA GLY A 44 -5.49 -10.06 -2.61
C GLY A 44 -6.81 -9.54 -2.05
N LYS A 45 -6.89 -8.26 -1.66
CA LYS A 45 -8.14 -7.61 -1.25
C LYS A 45 -8.91 -6.96 -2.40
N PHE A 46 -8.20 -6.43 -3.40
CA PHE A 46 -8.82 -5.60 -4.45
C PHE A 46 -8.89 -6.29 -5.81
N ALA A 47 -8.07 -7.30 -6.05
CA ALA A 47 -8.07 -8.09 -7.28
C ALA A 47 -8.56 -9.52 -6.99
N SER A 48 -9.31 -10.07 -7.93
CA SER A 48 -9.79 -11.45 -7.90
C SER A 48 -9.10 -12.30 -8.96
N PRO A 49 -8.98 -13.63 -8.75
CA PRO A 49 -8.51 -14.54 -9.79
C PRO A 49 -9.35 -14.41 -11.06
N GLY A 50 -8.71 -14.17 -12.20
CA GLY A 50 -9.38 -14.03 -13.50
C GLY A 50 -9.69 -12.58 -13.90
N ASP A 51 -9.45 -11.60 -13.02
CA ASP A 51 -9.55 -10.19 -13.42
C ASP A 51 -8.58 -9.87 -14.55
N ALA A 52 -9.06 -9.12 -15.54
CA ALA A 52 -8.21 -8.65 -16.62
C ALA A 52 -7.18 -7.65 -16.07
N PRO A 53 -5.90 -7.73 -16.46
CA PRO A 53 -4.86 -6.82 -15.94
C PRO A 53 -5.14 -5.32 -16.14
N TYR A 54 -5.98 -4.98 -17.14
CA TYR A 54 -6.32 -3.61 -17.50
C TYR A 54 -7.76 -3.23 -17.10
N ALA A 55 -8.44 -4.04 -16.29
CA ALA A 55 -9.79 -3.69 -15.85
C ALA A 55 -9.76 -2.39 -15.02
N PRO A 56 -10.77 -1.49 -15.16
CA PRO A 56 -10.75 -0.19 -14.48
C PRO A 56 -10.66 -0.24 -12.96
N HIS A 57 -11.07 -1.36 -12.33
CA HIS A 57 -10.97 -1.56 -10.88
C HIS A 57 -9.61 -2.11 -10.42
N MET A 58 -8.72 -2.47 -11.35
CA MET A 58 -7.42 -3.02 -11.00
C MET A 58 -6.58 -1.99 -10.24
N PRO A 59 -6.06 -2.35 -9.06
CA PRO A 59 -5.32 -1.40 -8.25
C PRO A 59 -3.91 -1.18 -8.83
N LEU A 60 -3.56 0.09 -9.07
CA LEU A 60 -2.18 0.53 -9.15
C LEU A 60 -1.74 1.04 -7.78
N MET A 61 -0.67 0.48 -7.22
CA MET A 61 -0.23 0.78 -5.86
C MET A 61 1.21 1.31 -5.86
N PHE A 62 1.44 2.34 -5.07
CA PHE A 62 2.76 2.89 -4.76
C PHE A 62 2.95 2.81 -3.25
N LEU A 63 3.82 1.91 -2.80
CA LEU A 63 3.92 1.55 -1.39
C LEU A 63 5.35 1.71 -0.89
N THR A 64 5.48 2.13 0.36
CA THR A 64 6.76 2.27 1.04
C THR A 64 6.87 1.29 2.21
N GLY A 65 8.11 1.06 2.65
CA GLY A 65 8.38 0.34 3.89
C GLY A 65 8.54 1.30 5.08
N PRO A 66 8.58 0.80 6.31
CA PRO A 66 8.70 1.59 7.54
C PRO A 66 10.03 2.32 7.67
N LEU A 67 11.05 1.90 6.92
CA LEU A 67 12.35 2.55 6.92
C LEU A 67 12.44 3.66 5.86
N THR A 68 11.54 3.69 4.88
CA THR A 68 11.54 4.71 3.84
C THR A 68 11.32 6.09 4.44
N GLY A 69 12.21 7.03 4.16
CA GLY A 69 12.18 8.39 4.73
C GLY A 69 12.81 8.52 6.11
N THR A 70 13.41 7.46 6.65
CA THR A 70 14.18 7.49 7.91
C THR A 70 15.68 7.68 7.64
N PRO A 71 16.51 8.00 8.67
CA PRO A 71 17.97 8.09 8.52
C PRO A 71 18.69 6.77 8.24
N VAL A 72 17.99 5.63 8.23
CA VAL A 72 18.61 4.34 7.92
C VAL A 72 19.15 4.38 6.50
N LEU A 73 20.44 4.06 6.36
CA LEU A 73 21.14 4.10 5.07
C LEU A 73 20.48 3.15 4.05
N CYS A 74 20.45 3.57 2.79
CA CYS A 74 19.92 2.77 1.66
C CYS A 74 18.44 2.37 1.79
N SER A 75 17.65 3.10 2.58
CA SER A 75 16.23 2.80 2.84
C SER A 75 15.22 3.50 1.92
N GLY A 76 15.67 4.24 0.89
CA GLY A 76 14.82 5.06 0.01
C GLY A 76 14.01 4.33 -1.07
N ARG A 77 13.80 3.00 -0.94
CA ARG A 77 13.06 2.22 -1.95
C ARG A 77 11.55 2.31 -1.75
N HIS A 78 10.83 2.12 -2.85
CA HIS A 78 9.38 1.93 -2.92
C HIS A 78 9.07 0.71 -3.78
N SER A 79 7.82 0.24 -3.71
CA SER A 79 7.28 -0.87 -4.51
C SER A 79 5.99 -0.47 -5.17
#